data_AF-A0A7C4PHL7-F1
#
_entry.id   AF-A0A7C4PHL7-F1
#
_cell.length_a   1.000
_cell.length_b   1.000
_cell.length_c   1.000
_cell.angle_alpha   90.00
_cell.angle_beta   90.00
_cell.angle_gamma   90.00
#
_symmetry.space_group_name_H-M   'P 1'
#
loop_
_entity.id
_entity.type
_entity.pdbx_description
1 polymer ?
#
loop_
_entity_poly.entity_id
_entity_poly.type
_entity_poly.pdbx_seq_one_letter_code
_entity_poly.pdbx_strand_id
1 'polypeptide(L)'
;MSTRQYVTIDGNEAVAHVAYRLSEVIAIYPITPSSAMGEWSDEWSAKNVPNLWGTVPMVVEMQSEGGAAGAVHGALQTGALTTTFTASQGLLLMIPNMFKIAGELTPAVIHVSARTLATHALSIFGDHSDVMACRSTGFAMLASRSVQEAHDLALIAHAATLEARVPFLHFFDGFRTSHEVQKIEQLSEDDLRAMIDEELVAAHRARALNPEHPVLRGTAQNPDVYFQARETINPFYSRVPEVVQKTMDKFARLTGRAYHLFEYVGAPDAERVIIVMGSGAETAEETALYLNRQGEKVGVVTVHLYRPFSAEHLLGALPATVKSIAVLDRTKEPGAMGEPLYTDVVAAVNEGLSNGKAPFQQMPRIVGGRYGLSSKEFTPAMVKAVFDEMKKAEPRNHFMVGIVDDVTHNSLDYDPSFSISDPTTVQCVFFGLGSDGTVGANKNSIKIIGEETGNYAQGYFVYDSKKSGSVTISHLRFGPKPQRAPYLIDQADFV
;
A
#
# COMPACT_ATOMS: atom_id res chain seq x y z
N MET A 1 -5.47 20.75 -20.35
CA MET A 1 -4.99 19.48 -19.77
C MET A 1 -3.85 19.02 -20.64
N SER A 2 -2.64 19.07 -20.08
CA SER A 2 -1.48 18.44 -20.71
C SER A 2 -1.72 16.93 -20.89
N THR A 3 -1.14 16.37 -21.95
CA THR A 3 -1.24 14.93 -22.22
C THR A 3 -0.39 14.17 -21.19
N ARG A 4 -1.00 13.19 -20.50
CA ARG A 4 -0.26 12.30 -19.59
C ARG A 4 0.76 11.49 -20.36
N GLN A 5 1.88 11.23 -19.72
CA GLN A 5 3.00 10.49 -20.30
C GLN A 5 3.12 9.12 -19.66
N TYR A 6 3.49 8.13 -20.46
CA TYR A 6 3.91 6.85 -19.92
C TYR A 6 5.40 6.92 -19.58
N VAL A 7 5.75 6.51 -18.37
CA VAL A 7 7.12 6.48 -17.86
C VAL A 7 7.41 5.12 -17.25
N THR A 8 8.68 4.69 -17.27
CA THR A 8 9.06 3.39 -16.72
C THR A 8 9.92 3.57 -15.47
N ILE A 9 9.25 3.55 -14.31
CA ILE A 9 9.83 3.90 -12.99
C ILE A 9 9.42 2.88 -11.92
N ASP A 10 10.05 2.92 -10.75
CA ASP A 10 9.65 2.09 -9.62
C ASP A 10 8.65 2.76 -8.67
N GLY A 11 8.09 1.99 -7.74
CA GLY A 11 7.09 2.49 -6.78
C GLY A 11 7.62 3.62 -5.89
N ASN A 12 8.91 3.61 -5.53
CA ASN A 12 9.52 4.68 -4.74
C ASN A 12 9.59 5.99 -5.54
N GLU A 13 10.10 5.96 -6.77
CA GLU A 13 10.17 7.14 -7.64
C GLU A 13 8.77 7.70 -7.93
N ALA A 14 7.80 6.81 -8.18
CA ALA A 14 6.40 7.19 -8.42
C ALA A 14 5.77 7.93 -7.23
N VAL A 15 5.96 7.42 -6.02
CA VAL A 15 5.43 8.05 -4.79
C VAL A 15 6.18 9.34 -4.47
N ALA A 16 7.51 9.33 -4.58
CA ALA A 16 8.33 10.51 -4.35
C ALA A 16 7.90 11.66 -5.27
N HIS A 17 7.62 11.38 -6.54
CA HIS A 17 7.17 12.39 -7.51
C HIS A 17 5.93 13.14 -6.98
N VAL A 18 4.89 12.43 -6.55
CA VAL A 18 3.69 13.07 -6.01
C VAL A 18 3.98 13.79 -4.68
N ALA A 19 4.65 13.11 -3.76
CA ALA A 19 4.95 13.65 -2.43
C ALA A 19 5.78 14.94 -2.50
N TYR A 20 6.78 14.99 -3.37
CA TYR A 20 7.64 16.15 -3.59
C TYR A 20 6.85 17.34 -4.15
N ARG A 21 6.03 17.10 -5.16
CA ARG A 21 5.24 18.16 -5.80
C ARG A 21 4.18 18.75 -4.87
N LEU A 22 3.75 18.02 -3.84
CA LEU A 22 2.69 18.42 -2.90
C LEU A 22 3.17 18.83 -1.51
N SER A 23 4.49 18.92 -1.29
CA SER A 23 5.07 19.26 0.01
C SER A 23 5.94 20.52 -0.08
N GLU A 24 6.06 21.21 1.05
CA GLU A 24 6.96 22.34 1.28
C GLU A 24 8.15 21.90 2.13
N VAL A 25 7.94 20.97 3.06
CA VAL A 25 8.97 20.39 3.93
C VAL A 25 8.93 18.87 3.82
N ILE A 26 10.11 18.26 3.74
CA ILE A 26 10.31 16.82 3.67
C ILE A 26 11.40 16.46 4.68
N ALA A 27 11.00 16.08 5.89
CA ALA A 27 11.95 15.64 6.92
C ALA A 27 12.17 14.13 6.78
N ILE A 28 13.41 13.69 6.65
CA ILE A 28 13.75 12.31 6.29
C ILE A 28 14.80 11.70 7.22
N TYR A 29 14.87 10.37 7.17
CA TYR A 29 16.01 9.60 7.66
C TYR A 29 16.10 8.30 6.84
N PRO A 30 17.29 7.88 6.39
CA PRO A 30 17.42 6.76 5.47
C PRO A 30 17.17 5.41 6.14
N ILE A 31 16.20 4.67 5.61
CA ILE A 31 15.94 3.27 5.97
C ILE A 31 15.46 2.50 4.73
N THR A 32 16.10 1.37 4.42
CA THR A 32 15.67 0.47 3.33
C THR A 32 14.28 -0.11 3.64
N PRO A 33 13.37 -0.27 2.66
CA PRO A 33 13.47 0.12 1.25
C PRO A 33 12.90 1.52 0.91
N SER A 34 12.69 2.40 1.89
CA SER A 34 12.11 3.74 1.66
C SER A 34 13.13 4.83 1.31
N SER A 35 14.44 4.60 1.54
CA SER A 35 15.49 5.62 1.33
C SER A 35 15.43 6.30 -0.03
N ALA A 36 15.16 5.54 -1.10
CA ALA A 36 15.10 6.06 -2.46
C ALA A 36 14.08 7.21 -2.62
N MET A 37 12.97 7.22 -1.87
CA MET A 37 12.02 8.34 -1.92
C MET A 37 12.63 9.64 -1.38
N GLY A 38 13.41 9.55 -0.30
CA GLY A 38 14.15 10.69 0.26
C GLY A 38 15.27 11.16 -0.68
N GLU A 39 16.01 10.21 -1.27
CA GLU A 39 17.09 10.48 -2.23
C GLU A 39 16.58 11.20 -3.49
N TRP A 40 15.47 10.74 -4.07
CA TRP A 40 14.83 11.43 -5.21
C TRP A 40 14.38 12.84 -4.85
N SER A 41 13.78 13.00 -3.67
CA SER A 41 13.35 14.31 -3.18
C SER A 41 14.53 15.27 -2.99
N ASP A 42 15.63 14.78 -2.41
CA ASP A 42 16.86 15.56 -2.24
C ASP A 42 17.48 15.95 -3.59
N GLU A 43 17.55 15.01 -4.54
CA GLU A 43 18.08 15.28 -5.88
C GLU A 43 17.26 16.35 -6.62
N TRP A 44 15.92 16.28 -6.58
CA TRP A 44 15.07 17.29 -7.20
C TRP A 44 15.18 18.64 -6.49
N SER A 45 15.31 18.66 -5.16
CA SER A 45 15.56 19.90 -4.40
C SER A 45 16.89 20.54 -4.79
N ALA A 46 17.97 19.76 -4.87
CA ALA A 46 19.29 20.22 -5.32
C ALA A 46 19.28 20.76 -6.76
N LYS A 47 18.40 20.22 -7.63
CA LYS A 47 18.18 20.70 -8.99
C LYS A 47 17.22 21.91 -9.07
N ASN A 48 16.76 22.44 -7.94
CA ASN A 48 15.79 23.53 -7.86
C ASN A 48 14.46 23.24 -8.59
N VAL A 49 14.00 22.00 -8.58
CA VAL A 49 12.69 21.65 -9.13
C VAL A 49 11.61 22.25 -8.21
N PRO A 50 10.69 23.08 -8.72
CA PRO A 50 9.64 23.63 -7.88
C PRO A 50 8.54 22.61 -7.59
N ASN A 51 7.92 22.72 -6.41
CA ASN A 51 6.65 22.07 -6.10
C ASN A 51 5.48 22.74 -6.86
N LEU A 52 4.25 22.31 -6.57
CA LEU A 52 3.05 22.80 -7.25
C LEU A 52 2.84 24.32 -7.13
N TRP A 53 3.36 24.94 -6.06
CA TRP A 53 3.25 26.37 -5.75
C TRP A 53 4.51 27.18 -6.11
N GLY A 54 5.44 26.61 -6.88
CA GLY A 54 6.64 27.33 -7.32
C GLY A 54 7.76 27.43 -6.28
N THR A 55 7.62 26.76 -5.13
CA THR A 55 8.64 26.74 -4.07
C THR A 55 9.46 25.46 -4.16
N VAL A 56 10.77 25.52 -3.95
CA VAL A 56 11.60 24.32 -3.85
C VAL A 56 11.38 23.70 -2.46
N PRO A 57 10.90 22.44 -2.35
CA PRO A 57 10.75 21.76 -1.07
C PRO A 57 12.06 21.71 -0.28
N MET A 58 11.96 22.00 1.01
CA MET A 58 13.08 21.84 1.95
C MET A 58 13.19 20.39 2.38
N VAL A 59 14.24 19.71 1.93
CA VAL A 59 14.56 18.34 2.34
C VAL A 59 15.57 18.40 3.48
N VAL A 60 15.25 17.77 4.61
CA VAL A 60 16.09 17.83 5.83
C VAL A 60 16.28 16.42 6.39
N GLU A 61 17.53 15.97 6.44
CA GLU A 61 17.89 14.74 7.13
C GLU A 61 18.00 14.99 8.64
N MET A 62 17.31 14.17 9.43
CA MET A 62 17.35 14.23 10.90
C MET A 62 18.32 13.19 11.47
N GLN A 63 18.49 13.12 12.79
CA GLN A 63 19.37 12.15 13.44
C GLN A 63 18.77 10.74 13.58
N SER A 64 17.45 10.61 13.43
CA SER A 64 16.67 9.37 13.43
C SER A 64 15.26 9.62 12.92
N GLU A 65 14.49 8.57 12.65
CA GLU A 65 13.08 8.67 12.28
C GLU A 65 12.22 9.27 13.41
N GLY A 66 12.61 9.08 14.68
CA GLY A 66 11.96 9.77 15.80
C GLY A 66 12.18 11.29 15.75
N GLY A 67 13.37 11.71 15.34
CA GLY A 67 13.68 13.12 15.05
C GLY A 67 12.92 13.65 13.83
N ALA A 68 12.87 12.87 12.75
CA ALA A 68 12.08 13.18 11.55
C ALA A 68 10.60 13.36 11.90
N ALA A 69 10.00 12.45 12.67
CA ALA A 69 8.60 12.57 13.07
C ALA A 69 8.32 13.82 13.93
N GLY A 70 9.27 14.20 14.81
CA GLY A 70 9.17 15.45 15.58
C GLY A 70 9.31 16.69 14.69
N ALA A 71 10.22 16.67 13.71
CA ALA A 71 10.36 17.74 12.73
C ALA A 71 9.12 17.87 11.84
N VAL A 72 8.54 16.75 11.38
CA VAL A 72 7.25 16.71 10.68
C VAL A 72 6.16 17.34 11.53
N HIS A 73 6.02 16.90 12.79
CA HIS A 73 5.02 17.47 13.70
C HIS A 73 5.19 18.98 13.84
N GLY A 74 6.42 19.45 14.10
CA GLY A 74 6.72 20.87 14.24
C GLY A 74 6.43 21.69 12.98
N ALA A 75 6.84 21.22 11.80
CA ALA A 75 6.60 21.90 10.53
C ALA A 75 5.10 21.97 10.19
N LEU A 76 4.34 20.91 10.45
CA LEU A 76 2.89 20.93 10.31
C LEU A 76 2.23 21.97 11.22
N GLN A 77 2.77 22.20 12.42
CA GLN A 77 2.25 23.23 13.32
C GLN A 77 2.49 24.66 12.81
N THR A 78 3.44 24.89 11.89
CA THR A 78 3.65 26.20 11.25
C THR A 78 2.74 26.42 10.03
N GLY A 79 1.90 25.44 9.69
CA GLY A 79 1.03 25.47 8.50
C GLY A 79 1.75 25.10 7.21
N ALA A 80 2.96 24.55 7.29
CA ALA A 80 3.68 24.04 6.13
C ALA A 80 3.17 22.64 5.76
N LEU A 81 2.89 22.41 4.48
CA LEU A 81 2.56 21.09 3.97
C LEU A 81 3.79 20.19 4.05
N THR A 82 3.71 19.14 4.86
CA THR A 82 4.88 18.35 5.25
C THR A 82 4.64 16.86 5.07
N THR A 83 5.65 16.16 4.56
CA THR A 83 5.66 14.70 4.38
C THR A 83 6.94 14.07 4.92
N THR A 84 6.96 12.74 5.01
CA THR A 84 8.15 11.94 5.28
C THR A 84 8.02 10.55 4.64
N PHE A 85 9.15 9.88 4.50
CA PHE A 85 9.28 8.52 4.00
C PHE A 85 9.90 7.63 5.09
N THR A 86 9.35 6.44 5.31
CA THR A 86 9.92 5.51 6.31
C THR A 86 9.49 4.06 6.06
N ALA A 87 9.99 3.14 6.89
CA ALA A 87 9.66 1.72 6.88
C ALA A 87 10.05 1.07 8.22
N SER A 88 9.45 -0.07 8.55
CA SER A 88 9.91 -0.99 9.61
C SER A 88 10.24 -0.28 10.94
N GLN A 89 11.47 -0.41 11.42
CA GLN A 89 11.93 0.17 12.69
C GLN A 89 11.78 1.68 12.72
N GLY A 90 12.00 2.34 11.58
CA GLY A 90 11.86 3.77 11.46
C GLY A 90 10.44 4.22 11.75
N LEU A 91 9.46 3.50 11.18
CA LEU A 91 8.04 3.76 11.45
C LEU A 91 7.70 3.60 12.93
N LEU A 92 8.26 2.59 13.62
CA LEU A 92 8.05 2.42 15.06
C LEU A 92 8.54 3.63 15.88
N LEU A 93 9.65 4.26 15.47
CA LEU A 93 10.16 5.46 16.13
C LEU A 93 9.28 6.70 15.89
N MET A 94 8.44 6.67 14.84
CA MET A 94 7.48 7.75 14.55
C MET A 94 6.18 7.65 15.36
N ILE A 95 5.83 6.47 15.89
CA ILE A 95 4.55 6.19 16.57
C ILE A 95 4.18 7.26 17.63
N PRO A 96 5.08 7.70 18.53
CA PRO A 96 4.73 8.70 19.54
C PRO A 96 4.22 10.02 18.91
N ASN A 97 4.86 10.48 17.83
CA ASN A 97 4.44 11.69 17.12
C ASN A 97 3.20 11.44 16.26
N MET A 98 2.98 10.23 15.76
CA MET A 98 1.74 9.91 15.04
C MET A 98 0.49 10.14 15.92
N PHE A 99 0.52 9.71 17.20
CA PHE A 99 -0.58 10.02 18.12
C PHE A 99 -0.82 11.54 18.28
N LYS A 100 0.26 12.33 18.29
CA LYS A 100 0.19 13.80 18.37
C LYS A 100 -0.40 14.42 17.11
N ILE A 101 0.13 14.07 15.94
CA ILE A 101 -0.34 14.60 14.64
C ILE A 101 -1.82 14.25 14.42
N ALA A 102 -2.22 13.01 14.71
CA ALA A 102 -3.61 12.57 14.59
C ALA A 102 -4.54 13.21 15.62
N GLY A 103 -4.11 13.31 16.88
CA GLY A 103 -4.88 13.94 17.95
C GLY A 103 -5.09 15.45 17.75
N GLU A 104 -4.19 16.10 17.01
CA GLU A 104 -4.29 17.52 16.66
C GLU A 104 -5.03 17.76 15.33
N LEU A 105 -5.57 16.71 14.69
CA LEU A 105 -6.35 16.78 13.45
C LEU A 105 -5.65 17.63 12.37
N THR A 106 -4.39 17.25 12.12
CA THR A 106 -3.49 17.96 11.21
C THR A 106 -3.29 17.15 9.93
N PRO A 107 -3.69 17.68 8.76
CA PRO A 107 -3.42 17.07 7.47
C PRO A 107 -1.93 16.77 7.29
N ALA A 108 -1.62 15.51 7.02
CA ALA A 108 -0.27 15.03 6.71
C ALA A 108 -0.36 13.70 5.95
N VAL A 109 0.70 13.34 5.25
CA VAL A 109 0.87 12.00 4.67
C VAL A 109 2.24 11.48 5.05
N ILE A 110 2.30 10.25 5.57
CA ILE A 110 3.52 9.47 5.75
C ILE A 110 3.47 8.37 4.69
N HIS A 111 4.48 8.31 3.82
CA HIS A 111 4.58 7.26 2.82
C HIS A 111 5.50 6.14 3.31
N VAL A 112 5.00 4.90 3.27
CA VAL A 112 5.69 3.74 3.84
C VAL A 112 5.87 2.65 2.79
N SER A 113 7.13 2.28 2.54
CA SER A 113 7.44 1.03 1.86
C SER A 113 7.41 -0.11 2.90
N ALA A 114 6.24 -0.70 3.12
CA ALA A 114 5.95 -1.60 4.25
C ALA A 114 6.96 -2.75 4.33
N ARG A 115 7.57 -2.92 5.50
CA ARG A 115 8.73 -3.79 5.72
C ARG A 115 8.63 -4.53 7.05
N THR A 116 9.11 -5.77 7.04
CA THR A 116 9.23 -6.63 8.23
C THR A 116 9.89 -5.94 9.42
N LEU A 117 9.26 -6.05 10.58
CA LEU A 117 9.87 -5.72 11.87
C LEU A 117 10.88 -6.80 12.29
N ALA A 118 12.03 -6.35 12.78
CA ALA A 118 13.03 -7.21 13.39
C ALA A 118 12.45 -7.86 14.64
N THR A 119 12.34 -9.20 14.61
CA THR A 119 11.84 -10.01 15.71
C THR A 119 12.91 -11.01 16.15
N HIS A 120 12.82 -12.26 15.69
CA HIS A 120 13.89 -13.26 15.87
C HIS A 120 15.12 -12.97 14.99
N ALA A 121 14.92 -12.23 13.90
CA ALA A 121 15.95 -11.77 12.98
C ALA A 121 15.52 -10.43 12.35
N LEU A 122 16.51 -9.67 11.87
CA LEU A 122 16.28 -8.51 11.00
C LEU A 122 15.88 -9.00 9.61
N SER A 123 14.92 -8.34 8.99
CA SER A 123 14.70 -8.42 7.55
C SER A 123 14.55 -7.03 6.96
N ILE A 124 15.09 -6.84 5.75
CA ILE A 124 14.88 -5.62 4.95
C ILE A 124 13.63 -5.71 4.07
N PHE A 125 13.06 -6.90 3.93
CA PHE A 125 12.06 -7.22 2.93
C PHE A 125 10.63 -6.90 3.38
N GLY A 126 9.70 -6.93 2.42
CA GLY A 126 8.36 -6.38 2.56
C GLY A 126 7.34 -7.32 3.23
N ASP A 127 6.69 -6.82 4.26
CA ASP A 127 5.42 -7.30 4.80
C ASP A 127 4.73 -6.15 5.55
N HIS A 128 3.57 -6.37 6.16
CA HIS A 128 2.76 -5.33 6.80
C HIS A 128 2.96 -5.20 8.31
N SER A 129 3.96 -5.87 8.90
CA SER A 129 4.13 -5.87 10.37
C SER A 129 4.36 -4.47 10.96
N ASP A 130 5.00 -3.57 10.22
CA ASP A 130 5.27 -2.19 10.62
C ASP A 130 4.02 -1.30 10.58
N VAL A 131 3.29 -1.31 9.47
CA VAL A 131 2.05 -0.54 9.31
C VAL A 131 0.96 -1.06 10.25
N MET A 132 0.90 -2.37 10.51
CA MET A 132 -0.04 -2.96 11.46
C MET A 132 0.25 -2.57 12.91
N ALA A 133 1.52 -2.27 13.26
CA ALA A 133 1.89 -1.72 14.56
C ALA A 133 1.39 -0.28 14.77
N CYS A 134 1.02 0.43 13.69
CA CYS A 134 0.54 1.81 13.74
C CYS A 134 -0.99 1.96 13.71
N ARG A 135 -1.75 0.85 13.61
CA ARG A 135 -3.20 0.87 13.38
C ARG A 135 -4.04 1.55 14.49
N SER A 136 -3.45 1.78 15.66
CA SER A 136 -4.09 2.44 16.81
C SER A 136 -3.76 3.94 16.93
N THR A 137 -2.84 4.45 16.11
CA THR A 137 -2.33 5.84 16.22
C THR A 137 -3.38 6.91 15.87
N GLY A 138 -4.43 6.54 15.14
CA GLY A 138 -5.41 7.47 14.57
C GLY A 138 -5.08 7.89 13.13
N PHE A 139 -4.00 7.41 12.52
CA PHE A 139 -3.79 7.64 11.10
C PHE A 139 -4.82 6.85 10.27
N ALA A 140 -5.36 7.49 9.23
CA ALA A 140 -6.02 6.76 8.16
C ALA A 140 -4.96 5.92 7.43
N MET A 141 -5.28 4.72 6.97
CA MET A 141 -4.33 3.80 6.36
C MET A 141 -4.81 3.42 4.96
N LEU A 142 -4.04 3.80 3.95
CA LEU A 142 -4.38 3.63 2.52
C LEU A 142 -3.30 2.78 1.84
N ALA A 143 -3.70 1.63 1.29
CA ALA A 143 -2.81 0.62 0.71
C ALA A 143 -2.89 0.58 -0.81
N SER A 144 -1.72 0.55 -1.46
CA SER A 144 -1.57 0.42 -2.92
C SER A 144 -1.08 -0.97 -3.30
N ARG A 145 -1.70 -1.59 -4.33
CA ARG A 145 -1.30 -2.95 -4.78
C ARG A 145 -0.28 -2.98 -5.92
N SER A 146 -0.02 -1.86 -6.59
CA SER A 146 0.88 -1.79 -7.76
C SER A 146 1.68 -0.47 -7.79
N VAL A 147 2.63 -0.37 -8.72
CA VAL A 147 3.40 0.88 -8.94
C VAL A 147 2.48 2.03 -9.39
N GLN A 148 1.55 1.74 -10.30
CA GLN A 148 0.54 2.72 -10.74
C GLN A 148 -0.34 3.17 -9.57
N GLU A 149 -0.79 2.25 -8.72
CA GLU A 149 -1.59 2.62 -7.56
C GLU A 149 -0.79 3.37 -6.51
N ALA A 150 0.48 3.02 -6.30
CA ALA A 150 1.34 3.76 -5.37
C ALA A 150 1.42 5.24 -5.79
N HIS A 151 1.53 5.50 -7.09
CA HIS A 151 1.47 6.84 -7.66
C HIS A 151 0.10 7.52 -7.42
N ASP A 152 -0.98 6.83 -7.74
CA ASP A 152 -2.33 7.40 -7.76
C ASP A 152 -2.90 7.62 -6.35
N LEU A 153 -2.76 6.62 -5.48
CA LEU A 153 -3.21 6.67 -4.09
C LEU A 153 -2.35 7.60 -3.24
N ALA A 154 -1.10 7.90 -3.63
CA ALA A 154 -0.34 8.98 -3.02
C ALA A 154 -1.07 10.33 -3.21
N LEU A 155 -1.55 10.64 -4.42
CA LEU A 155 -2.29 11.88 -4.66
C LEU A 155 -3.63 11.89 -3.92
N ILE A 156 -4.34 10.76 -3.94
CA ILE A 156 -5.61 10.63 -3.21
C ILE A 156 -5.40 10.84 -1.71
N ALA A 157 -4.34 10.30 -1.11
CA ALA A 157 -4.01 10.52 0.30
C ALA A 157 -3.75 12.00 0.60
N HIS A 158 -2.97 12.70 -0.23
CA HIS A 158 -2.68 14.13 -0.07
C HIS A 158 -3.92 15.02 -0.26
N ALA A 159 -4.83 14.67 -1.16
CA ALA A 159 -6.09 15.39 -1.31
C ALA A 159 -7.06 15.10 -0.15
N ALA A 160 -7.24 13.84 0.21
CA ALA A 160 -8.19 13.41 1.25
C ALA A 160 -7.79 13.91 2.65
N THR A 161 -6.50 13.93 2.98
CA THR A 161 -6.00 14.39 4.29
C THR A 161 -6.35 15.86 4.56
N LEU A 162 -6.39 16.70 3.52
CA LEU A 162 -6.78 18.11 3.62
C LEU A 162 -8.26 18.28 3.97
N GLU A 163 -9.15 17.53 3.30
CA GLU A 163 -10.60 17.59 3.53
C GLU A 163 -11.00 16.91 4.86
N ALA A 164 -10.42 15.75 5.15
CA ALA A 164 -10.72 14.98 6.35
C ALA A 164 -10.10 15.58 7.62
N ARG A 165 -8.97 16.30 7.49
CA ARG A 165 -8.08 16.70 8.59
C ARG A 165 -7.53 15.54 9.43
N VAL A 166 -7.61 14.33 8.91
CA VAL A 166 -7.03 13.13 9.51
C VAL A 166 -5.76 12.81 8.73
N PRO A 167 -4.61 12.61 9.39
CA PRO A 167 -3.37 12.28 8.69
C PRO A 167 -3.41 10.86 8.11
N PHE A 168 -2.72 10.66 6.99
CA PHE A 168 -2.72 9.41 6.23
C PHE A 168 -1.37 8.70 6.31
N LEU A 169 -1.43 7.38 6.48
CA LEU A 169 -0.34 6.44 6.26
C LEU A 169 -0.61 5.78 4.91
N HIS A 170 0.04 6.28 3.85
CA HIS A 170 -0.02 5.66 2.52
C HIS A 170 1.08 4.62 2.43
N PHE A 171 0.73 3.37 2.15
CA PHE A 171 1.72 2.29 2.12
C PHE A 171 1.56 1.35 0.94
N PHE A 172 2.69 0.72 0.61
CA PHE A 172 2.85 -0.21 -0.49
C PHE A 172 3.99 -1.17 -0.15
N ASP A 173 3.99 -2.36 -0.76
CA ASP A 173 4.83 -3.45 -0.28
C ASP A 173 6.32 -3.21 -0.58
N GLY A 174 7.14 -3.23 0.47
CA GLY A 174 8.58 -3.04 0.38
C GLY A 174 9.24 -4.07 -0.55
N PHE A 175 10.12 -3.60 -1.42
CA PHE A 175 10.67 -4.31 -2.57
C PHE A 175 9.63 -4.70 -3.62
N ARG A 176 8.61 -5.48 -3.25
CA ARG A 176 7.66 -6.09 -4.17
C ARG A 176 6.88 -5.08 -5.02
N THR A 177 6.60 -3.91 -4.46
CA THR A 177 6.07 -2.75 -5.18
C THR A 177 7.08 -1.61 -5.20
N SER A 178 7.79 -1.36 -4.09
CA SER A 178 8.68 -0.19 -4.00
C SER A 178 9.88 -0.22 -4.95
N HIS A 179 10.36 -1.41 -5.34
CA HIS A 179 11.50 -1.61 -6.24
C HIS A 179 11.13 -2.33 -7.53
N GLU A 180 9.85 -2.67 -7.72
CA GLU A 180 9.36 -3.16 -8.99
C GLU A 180 9.30 -1.98 -9.95
N VAL A 181 9.96 -2.10 -11.09
CA VAL A 181 9.92 -1.11 -12.18
C VAL A 181 8.73 -1.47 -13.07
N GLN A 182 7.83 -0.53 -13.31
CA GLN A 182 6.71 -0.71 -14.24
C GLN A 182 6.58 0.49 -15.18
N LYS A 183 6.08 0.24 -16.39
CA LYS A 183 5.50 1.29 -17.24
C LYS A 183 4.17 1.74 -16.65
N ILE A 184 4.10 2.98 -16.18
CA ILE A 184 2.90 3.60 -15.60
C ILE A 184 2.50 4.84 -16.39
N GLU A 185 1.23 5.23 -16.30
CA GLU A 185 0.73 6.53 -16.74
C GLU A 185 0.94 7.56 -15.62
N GLN A 186 1.92 8.45 -15.80
CA GLN A 186 2.27 9.48 -14.81
C GLN A 186 1.21 10.60 -14.81
N LEU A 187 0.85 11.07 -13.61
CA LEU A 187 -0.05 12.21 -13.45
C LEU A 187 0.66 13.48 -13.90
N SER A 188 -0.08 14.31 -14.61
CA SER A 188 0.39 15.64 -14.99
C SER A 188 0.28 16.63 -13.83
N GLU A 189 0.97 17.76 -13.93
CA GLU A 189 0.78 18.86 -12.97
C GLU A 189 -0.66 19.38 -12.93
N ASP A 190 -1.36 19.34 -14.07
CA ASP A 190 -2.78 19.71 -14.16
C ASP A 190 -3.65 18.76 -13.33
N ASP A 191 -3.31 17.46 -13.29
CA ASP A 191 -4.00 16.48 -12.45
C ASP A 191 -3.76 16.75 -10.96
N LEU A 192 -2.49 17.01 -10.58
CA LEU A 192 -2.13 17.36 -9.20
C LEU A 192 -2.90 18.61 -8.76
N ARG A 193 -2.87 19.67 -9.58
CA ARG A 193 -3.57 20.94 -9.32
C ARG A 193 -5.08 20.77 -9.26
N ALA A 194 -5.66 19.96 -10.13
CA ALA A 194 -7.10 19.71 -10.13
C ALA A 194 -7.54 18.92 -8.90
N MET A 195 -6.68 18.08 -8.33
CA MET A 195 -6.99 17.28 -7.14
C MET A 195 -6.91 18.08 -5.84
N ILE A 196 -5.93 18.97 -5.68
CA ILE A 196 -5.73 19.77 -4.46
C ILE A 196 -6.68 20.97 -4.41
N ASP A 197 -7.34 21.15 -3.27
CA ASP A 197 -8.22 22.29 -3.01
C ASP A 197 -7.46 23.40 -2.27
N GLU A 198 -7.27 24.54 -2.94
CA GLU A 198 -6.53 25.70 -2.39
C GLU A 198 -7.23 26.32 -1.17
N GLU A 199 -8.55 26.21 -1.05
CA GLU A 199 -9.27 26.69 0.15
C GLU A 199 -8.94 25.82 1.37
N LEU A 200 -8.79 24.51 1.17
CA LEU A 200 -8.39 23.59 2.24
C LEU A 200 -6.92 23.79 2.65
N VAL A 201 -6.04 24.11 1.69
CA VAL A 201 -4.65 24.50 1.97
C VAL A 201 -4.62 25.81 2.77
N ALA A 202 -5.36 26.82 2.34
CA ALA A 202 -5.48 28.09 3.08
C ALA A 202 -6.04 27.87 4.49
N ALA A 203 -7.05 27.00 4.64
CA ALA A 203 -7.61 26.64 5.93
C ALA A 203 -6.59 25.93 6.84
N HIS A 204 -5.74 25.06 6.28
CA HIS A 204 -4.62 24.45 7.02
C HIS A 204 -3.66 25.52 7.54
N ARG A 205 -3.23 26.45 6.68
CA ARG A 205 -2.34 27.57 7.05
C ARG A 205 -2.96 28.49 8.10
N ALA A 206 -4.26 28.77 8.02
CA ALA A 206 -4.97 29.60 8.99
C ALA A 206 -4.99 29.01 10.42
N ARG A 207 -4.72 27.70 10.56
CA ARG A 207 -4.57 27.02 11.86
C ARG A 207 -3.12 26.93 12.32
N ALA A 208 -2.16 27.58 11.67
CA ALA A 208 -0.77 27.57 12.11
C ALA A 208 -0.59 28.24 13.49
N LEU A 209 0.45 27.83 14.21
CA LEU A 209 1.00 28.59 15.32
C LEU A 209 1.63 29.88 14.76
N ASN A 210 1.07 31.02 15.12
CA ASN A 210 1.54 32.34 14.67
C ASN A 210 1.43 33.33 15.84
N PRO A 211 2.48 34.10 16.17
CA PRO A 211 2.44 35.08 17.26
C PRO A 211 1.40 36.20 17.07
N GLU A 212 1.01 36.51 15.83
CA GLU A 212 -0.04 37.52 15.54
C GLU A 212 -1.46 37.02 15.87
N HIS A 213 -1.65 35.70 15.95
CA HIS A 213 -2.92 35.07 16.35
C HIS A 213 -2.66 33.76 17.12
N PRO A 214 -2.12 33.86 18.35
CA PRO A 214 -1.57 32.72 19.07
C PRO A 214 -2.65 31.76 19.58
N VAL A 215 -2.33 30.47 19.59
CA VAL A 215 -3.14 29.41 20.18
C VAL A 215 -2.26 28.48 21.02
N LEU A 216 -2.84 27.86 22.04
CA LEU A 216 -2.17 26.84 22.87
C LEU A 216 -2.54 25.44 22.37
N ARG A 217 -1.54 24.55 22.25
CA ARG A 217 -1.71 23.13 21.87
C ARG A 217 -0.88 22.23 22.78
N GLY A 218 -1.26 20.96 22.84
CA GLY A 218 -0.51 19.96 23.60
C GLY A 218 -0.51 20.17 25.11
N THR A 219 -1.62 20.66 25.66
CA THR A 219 -1.79 20.84 27.13
C THR A 219 -1.73 19.51 27.88
N ALA A 220 -1.35 19.56 29.16
CA ALA A 220 -1.62 18.47 30.10
C ALA A 220 -3.07 18.57 30.59
N GLN A 221 -3.82 17.47 30.53
CA GLN A 221 -5.23 17.41 30.93
C GLN A 221 -5.43 16.34 32.00
N ASN A 222 -6.27 16.65 32.99
CA ASN A 222 -6.65 15.73 34.05
C ASN A 222 -7.81 14.80 33.60
N PRO A 223 -8.14 13.77 34.39
CA PRO A 223 -9.23 12.84 34.07
C PRO A 223 -10.63 13.47 33.96
N ASP A 224 -10.81 14.68 34.48
CA ASP A 224 -12.06 15.44 34.44
C ASP A 224 -12.46 15.91 33.03
N VAL A 225 -11.50 16.08 32.11
CA VAL A 225 -11.76 16.57 30.74
C VAL A 225 -11.12 15.74 29.63
N TYR A 226 -10.10 14.92 29.94
CA TYR A 226 -9.32 14.21 28.90
C TYR A 226 -10.20 13.29 28.04
N PHE A 227 -11.11 12.52 28.65
CA PHE A 227 -11.94 11.57 27.91
C PHE A 227 -12.88 12.31 26.95
N GLN A 228 -13.54 13.36 27.44
CA GLN A 228 -14.42 14.20 26.63
C GLN A 228 -13.67 14.80 25.45
N ALA A 229 -12.49 15.38 25.70
CA ALA A 229 -11.64 15.94 24.64
C ALA A 229 -11.24 14.86 23.60
N ARG A 230 -10.91 13.65 24.04
CA ARG A 230 -10.50 12.55 23.16
C ARG A 230 -11.61 12.07 22.22
N GLU A 231 -12.87 12.17 22.65
CA GLU A 231 -14.06 11.80 21.86
C GLU A 231 -14.52 12.91 20.90
N THR A 232 -14.09 14.17 21.09
CA THR A 232 -14.48 15.28 20.19
C THR A 232 -14.04 15.09 18.74
N ILE A 233 -13.04 14.24 18.49
CA ILE A 233 -12.52 14.01 17.14
C ILE A 233 -13.36 13.03 16.31
N ASN A 234 -14.30 12.30 16.93
CA ASN A 234 -15.08 11.25 16.26
C ASN A 234 -15.76 11.71 14.94
N PRO A 235 -16.39 12.92 14.86
CA PRO A 235 -17.00 13.38 13.62
C PRO A 235 -16.02 13.57 12.44
N PHE A 236 -14.72 13.72 12.71
CA PHE A 236 -13.68 13.76 11.67
C PHE A 236 -13.37 12.38 11.13
N TYR A 237 -13.36 11.35 12.00
CA TYR A 237 -13.07 9.97 11.60
C TYR A 237 -14.27 9.31 10.90
N SER A 238 -15.49 9.56 11.38
CA SER A 238 -16.71 8.97 10.77
C SER A 238 -16.90 9.37 9.32
N ARG A 239 -16.41 10.54 8.89
CA ARG A 239 -16.51 11.03 7.51
C ARG A 239 -15.35 10.59 6.60
N VAL A 240 -14.25 10.04 7.14
CA VAL A 240 -13.08 9.68 6.32
C VAL A 240 -13.43 8.74 5.17
N PRO A 241 -14.22 7.65 5.38
CA PRO A 241 -14.59 6.76 4.28
C PRO A 241 -15.25 7.50 3.11
N GLU A 242 -16.23 8.36 3.39
CA GLU A 242 -16.94 9.14 2.38
C GLU A 242 -16.03 10.15 1.68
N VAL A 243 -15.17 10.84 2.43
CA VAL A 243 -14.18 11.79 1.87
C VAL A 243 -13.21 11.06 0.94
N VAL A 244 -12.70 9.90 1.33
CA VAL A 244 -11.78 9.11 0.51
C VAL A 244 -12.49 8.60 -0.75
N GLN A 245 -13.71 8.06 -0.65
CA GLN A 245 -14.45 7.60 -1.82
C GLN A 245 -14.75 8.76 -2.79
N LYS A 246 -15.22 9.91 -2.29
CA LYS A 246 -15.42 11.12 -3.11
C LYS A 246 -14.13 11.56 -3.80
N THR A 247 -12.99 11.45 -3.12
CA THR A 247 -11.66 11.78 -3.66
C THR A 247 -11.25 10.79 -4.75
N MET A 248 -11.47 9.49 -4.54
CA MET A 248 -11.27 8.44 -5.56
C MET A 248 -12.17 8.67 -6.79
N ASP A 249 -13.44 9.04 -6.59
CA ASP A 249 -14.36 9.33 -7.69
C ASP A 249 -13.94 10.59 -8.48
N LYS A 250 -13.42 11.61 -7.79
CA LYS A 250 -12.85 12.80 -8.42
C LYS A 250 -11.63 12.43 -9.26
N PHE A 251 -10.74 11.61 -8.69
CA PHE A 251 -9.58 11.09 -9.39
C PHE A 251 -10.01 10.33 -10.66
N ALA A 252 -10.99 9.44 -10.55
CA ALA A 252 -11.51 8.67 -11.69
C ALA A 252 -12.06 9.54 -12.82
N ARG A 253 -12.76 10.63 -12.49
CA ARG A 253 -13.25 11.59 -13.49
C ARG A 253 -12.13 12.33 -14.23
N LEU A 254 -11.00 12.55 -13.56
CA LEU A 254 -9.85 13.22 -14.16
C LEU A 254 -9.04 12.22 -15.01
N THR A 255 -8.76 11.05 -14.46
CA THR A 255 -7.75 10.13 -14.98
C THR A 255 -8.31 8.95 -15.78
N GLY A 256 -9.59 8.63 -15.59
CA GLY A 256 -10.22 7.42 -16.10
C GLY A 256 -9.95 6.17 -15.26
N ARG A 257 -9.12 6.26 -14.20
CA ARG A 257 -8.77 5.14 -13.32
C ARG A 257 -9.58 5.24 -12.03
N ALA A 258 -10.50 4.29 -11.83
CA ALA A 258 -11.41 4.27 -10.69
C ALA A 258 -10.87 3.40 -9.56
N TYR A 259 -11.12 3.83 -8.32
CA TYR A 259 -10.78 3.12 -7.10
C TYR A 259 -11.96 3.14 -6.14
N HIS A 260 -12.02 2.12 -5.28
CA HIS A 260 -12.99 2.04 -4.20
C HIS A 260 -12.29 1.73 -2.88
N LEU A 261 -12.92 2.06 -1.75
CA LEU A 261 -12.36 1.73 -0.43
C LEU A 261 -12.08 0.22 -0.30
N PHE A 262 -13.00 -0.57 -0.84
CA PHE A 262 -12.94 -2.01 -1.01
C PHE A 262 -13.32 -2.32 -2.46
N GLU A 263 -12.41 -2.88 -3.24
CA GLU A 263 -12.60 -3.14 -4.66
C GLU A 263 -12.83 -4.63 -4.91
N TYR A 264 -13.96 -4.98 -5.54
CA TYR A 264 -14.28 -6.37 -5.87
C TYR A 264 -13.94 -6.71 -7.33
N VAL A 265 -13.24 -7.82 -7.54
CA VAL A 265 -12.96 -8.39 -8.85
C VAL A 265 -13.23 -9.89 -8.83
N GLY A 266 -14.03 -10.40 -9.77
CA GLY A 266 -14.31 -11.83 -9.90
C GLY A 266 -15.69 -12.11 -10.48
N ALA A 267 -16.17 -13.35 -10.30
CA ALA A 267 -17.51 -13.74 -10.74
C ALA A 267 -18.59 -12.92 -10.01
N PRO A 268 -19.61 -12.36 -10.70
CA PRO A 268 -20.71 -11.68 -10.03
C PRO A 268 -21.50 -12.57 -9.06
N ASP A 269 -21.46 -13.89 -9.27
CA ASP A 269 -22.09 -14.92 -8.45
C ASP A 269 -21.06 -15.76 -7.68
N ALA A 270 -19.92 -15.16 -7.28
CA ALA A 270 -18.88 -15.86 -6.54
C ALA A 270 -19.41 -16.47 -5.22
N GLU A 271 -18.96 -17.69 -4.92
CA GLU A 271 -19.26 -18.39 -3.67
C GLU A 271 -18.07 -18.37 -2.70
N ARG A 272 -16.86 -18.15 -3.21
CA ARG A 272 -15.59 -18.12 -2.46
C ARG A 272 -14.84 -16.84 -2.77
N VAL A 273 -14.53 -16.06 -1.74
CA VAL A 273 -13.86 -14.76 -1.90
C VAL A 273 -12.59 -14.70 -1.05
N ILE A 274 -11.52 -14.18 -1.63
CA ILE A 274 -10.31 -13.78 -0.89
C ILE A 274 -10.42 -12.30 -0.53
N ILE A 275 -10.09 -11.91 0.70
CA ILE A 275 -9.93 -10.50 1.10
C ILE A 275 -8.46 -10.29 1.42
N VAL A 276 -7.83 -9.33 0.74
CA VAL A 276 -6.37 -9.13 0.79
C VAL A 276 -6.02 -7.65 0.57
N MET A 277 -4.80 -7.27 0.94
CA MET A 277 -4.29 -5.92 0.84
C MET A 277 -2.88 -5.90 0.25
N GLY A 278 -2.49 -4.79 -0.39
CA GLY A 278 -1.16 -4.66 -1.00
C GLY A 278 -0.98 -5.56 -2.23
N SER A 279 0.26 -5.83 -2.61
CA SER A 279 0.62 -6.44 -3.90
C SER A 279 0.08 -7.86 -4.09
N GLY A 280 -0.26 -8.56 -2.99
CA GLY A 280 -0.89 -9.87 -3.06
C GLY A 280 -2.25 -9.85 -3.78
N ALA A 281 -2.92 -8.70 -3.81
CA ALA A 281 -4.17 -8.49 -4.52
C ALA A 281 -4.04 -8.70 -6.03
N GLU A 282 -2.99 -8.19 -6.68
CA GLU A 282 -2.76 -8.37 -8.13
C GLU A 282 -2.69 -9.86 -8.50
N THR A 283 -1.85 -10.62 -7.78
CA THR A 283 -1.73 -12.07 -7.99
C THR A 283 -3.06 -12.77 -7.72
N ALA A 284 -3.78 -12.38 -6.67
CA ALA A 284 -5.04 -12.99 -6.31
C ALA A 284 -6.11 -12.77 -7.40
N GLU A 285 -6.20 -11.55 -7.93
CA GLU A 285 -7.15 -11.17 -8.97
C GLU A 285 -6.87 -11.85 -10.29
N GLU A 286 -5.62 -11.82 -10.77
CA GLU A 286 -5.26 -12.50 -12.03
C GLU A 286 -5.54 -14.00 -11.94
N THR A 287 -5.29 -14.60 -10.78
CA THR A 287 -5.62 -16.01 -10.53
C THR A 287 -7.13 -16.25 -10.49
N ALA A 288 -7.91 -15.39 -9.80
CA ALA A 288 -9.36 -15.51 -9.76
C ALA A 288 -9.95 -15.42 -11.17
N LEU A 289 -9.57 -14.40 -11.95
CA LEU A 289 -10.02 -14.22 -13.34
C LEU A 289 -9.66 -15.41 -14.23
N TYR A 290 -8.46 -15.99 -14.05
CA TYR A 290 -8.07 -17.22 -14.73
C TYR A 290 -8.99 -18.40 -14.37
N LEU A 291 -9.27 -18.60 -13.08
CA LEU A 291 -10.17 -19.66 -12.61
C LEU A 291 -11.62 -19.42 -13.03
N ASN A 292 -12.09 -18.16 -13.07
CA ASN A 292 -13.43 -17.81 -13.55
C ASN A 292 -13.63 -18.24 -15.01
N ARG A 293 -12.61 -18.09 -15.88
CA ARG A 293 -12.64 -18.60 -17.26
C ARG A 293 -12.76 -20.13 -17.34
N GLN A 294 -12.42 -20.84 -16.27
CA GLN A 294 -12.60 -22.29 -16.13
C GLN A 294 -13.92 -22.67 -15.44
N GLY A 295 -14.79 -21.69 -15.15
CA GLY A 295 -16.10 -21.90 -14.53
C GLY A 295 -16.10 -21.88 -13.00
N GLU A 296 -14.98 -21.55 -12.35
CA GLU A 296 -14.93 -21.40 -10.89
C GLU A 296 -15.64 -20.10 -10.46
N LYS A 297 -16.47 -20.19 -9.41
CA LYS A 297 -17.19 -19.07 -8.81
C LYS A 297 -16.38 -18.41 -7.70
N VAL A 298 -15.30 -17.75 -8.09
CA VAL A 298 -14.34 -17.12 -7.16
C VAL A 298 -14.26 -15.61 -7.39
N GLY A 299 -13.86 -14.88 -6.36
CA GLY A 299 -13.57 -13.45 -6.43
C GLY A 299 -12.57 -12.98 -5.38
N VAL A 300 -12.18 -11.72 -5.47
CA VAL A 300 -11.21 -11.06 -4.60
C VAL A 300 -11.76 -9.70 -4.21
N VAL A 301 -11.64 -9.35 -2.94
CA VAL A 301 -11.79 -7.98 -2.45
C VAL A 301 -10.41 -7.44 -2.07
N THR A 302 -10.02 -6.39 -2.77
CA THR A 302 -8.83 -5.61 -2.46
C THR A 302 -9.19 -4.51 -1.47
N VAL A 303 -8.47 -4.45 -0.35
CA VAL A 303 -8.65 -3.40 0.66
C VAL A 303 -7.70 -2.25 0.34
N HIS A 304 -8.24 -1.11 -0.08
CA HIS A 304 -7.46 0.13 -0.21
C HIS A 304 -7.49 0.93 1.08
N LEU A 305 -8.67 1.28 1.59
CA LEU A 305 -8.79 2.01 2.88
C LEU A 305 -8.95 1.02 4.04
N TYR A 306 -7.84 0.69 4.70
CA TYR A 306 -7.84 -0.18 5.87
C TYR A 306 -8.27 0.53 7.16
N ARG A 307 -7.93 1.82 7.30
CA ARG A 307 -8.38 2.65 8.43
C ARG A 307 -8.84 4.03 7.97
N PRO A 308 -9.97 4.55 8.51
CA PRO A 308 -10.98 3.85 9.30
C PRO A 308 -11.62 2.69 8.54
N PHE A 309 -11.86 1.57 9.21
CA PHE A 309 -12.41 0.36 8.57
C PHE A 309 -13.92 0.52 8.39
N SER A 310 -14.38 0.66 7.14
CA SER A 310 -15.81 0.84 6.86
C SER A 310 -16.49 -0.50 6.57
N ALA A 311 -17.10 -1.10 7.59
CA ALA A 311 -17.86 -2.34 7.45
C ALA A 311 -18.95 -2.25 6.37
N GLU A 312 -19.61 -1.10 6.25
CA GLU A 312 -20.64 -0.87 5.23
C GLU A 312 -20.09 -1.00 3.81
N HIS A 313 -18.96 -0.37 3.51
CA HIS A 313 -18.36 -0.43 2.17
C HIS A 313 -17.78 -1.81 1.87
N LEU A 314 -17.22 -2.51 2.87
CA LEU A 314 -16.78 -3.89 2.71
C LEU A 314 -17.96 -4.81 2.35
N LEU A 315 -19.04 -4.73 3.12
CA LEU A 315 -20.22 -5.57 2.91
C LEU A 315 -20.90 -5.25 1.57
N GLY A 316 -20.90 -3.98 1.17
CA GLY A 316 -21.41 -3.56 -0.15
C GLY A 316 -20.60 -4.08 -1.32
N ALA A 317 -19.31 -4.38 -1.14
CA ALA A 317 -18.45 -4.94 -2.18
C ALA A 317 -18.62 -6.47 -2.34
N LEU A 318 -19.18 -7.18 -1.36
CA LEU A 318 -19.30 -8.63 -1.37
C LEU A 318 -20.58 -9.10 -2.08
N PRO A 319 -20.50 -10.06 -3.03
CA PRO A 319 -21.68 -10.68 -3.60
C PRO A 319 -22.55 -11.38 -2.54
N ALA A 320 -23.88 -11.32 -2.70
CA ALA A 320 -24.83 -12.01 -1.81
C ALA A 320 -24.69 -13.55 -1.84
N THR A 321 -24.04 -14.09 -2.87
CA THR A 321 -23.82 -15.53 -3.09
C THR A 321 -22.63 -16.10 -2.32
N VAL A 322 -21.85 -15.26 -1.63
CA VAL A 322 -20.64 -15.67 -0.91
C VAL A 322 -21.01 -16.63 0.22
N LYS A 323 -20.33 -17.79 0.24
CA LYS A 323 -20.47 -18.84 1.26
C LYS A 323 -19.19 -19.03 2.08
N SER A 324 -18.04 -18.67 1.52
CA SER A 324 -16.74 -18.78 2.19
C SER A 324 -15.86 -17.57 1.87
N ILE A 325 -15.15 -17.09 2.89
CA ILE A 325 -14.21 -15.98 2.82
C ILE A 325 -12.87 -16.45 3.39
N ALA A 326 -11.79 -16.23 2.65
CA ALA A 326 -10.42 -16.35 3.15
C ALA A 326 -9.80 -14.96 3.27
N VAL A 327 -9.39 -14.58 4.47
CA VAL A 327 -8.72 -13.30 4.74
C VAL A 327 -7.23 -13.52 4.82
N LEU A 328 -6.47 -12.80 4.00
CA LEU A 328 -5.03 -12.96 3.90
C LEU A 328 -4.31 -11.77 4.52
N ASP A 329 -3.59 -12.04 5.60
CA ASP A 329 -2.78 -11.06 6.31
C ASP A 329 -1.29 -11.24 5.98
N ARG A 330 -0.65 -10.14 5.61
CA ARG A 330 0.80 -10.08 5.37
C ARG A 330 1.54 -9.70 6.65
N THR A 331 1.15 -10.24 7.79
CA THR A 331 1.77 -10.00 9.10
C THR A 331 1.62 -11.22 10.01
N LYS A 332 2.25 -11.20 11.18
CA LYS A 332 2.03 -12.17 12.25
C LYS A 332 1.97 -11.44 13.58
N GLU A 333 0.87 -11.66 14.32
CA GLU A 333 0.74 -11.22 15.71
C GLU A 333 0.79 -12.45 16.64
N PRO A 334 1.96 -12.80 17.21
CA PRO A 334 2.09 -13.99 18.05
C PRO A 334 1.16 -13.93 19.27
N GLY A 335 0.32 -14.95 19.43
CA GLY A 335 -0.62 -15.05 20.55
C GLY A 335 -1.94 -14.31 20.36
N ALA A 336 -2.12 -13.58 19.25
CA ALA A 336 -3.42 -13.00 18.90
C ALA A 336 -4.40 -14.10 18.48
N MET A 337 -5.70 -13.83 18.68
CA MET A 337 -6.79 -14.71 18.20
C MET A 337 -6.82 -14.83 16.67
N GLY A 338 -6.23 -13.88 15.96
CA GLY A 338 -6.05 -13.86 14.53
C GLY A 338 -5.35 -12.57 14.12
N GLU A 339 -4.93 -12.50 12.86
CA GLU A 339 -4.26 -11.32 12.32
C GLU A 339 -5.23 -10.14 12.12
N PRO A 340 -4.71 -8.89 12.02
CA PRO A 340 -5.53 -7.68 12.08
C PRO A 340 -6.68 -7.64 11.06
N LEU A 341 -6.40 -7.87 9.77
CA LEU A 341 -7.43 -7.79 8.74
C LEU A 341 -8.47 -8.90 8.92
N TYR A 342 -8.03 -10.12 9.24
CA TYR A 342 -8.94 -11.23 9.59
C TYR A 342 -9.90 -10.84 10.73
N THR A 343 -9.38 -10.27 11.82
CA THR A 343 -10.23 -9.89 12.96
C THR A 343 -11.23 -8.78 12.61
N ASP A 344 -10.83 -7.80 11.80
CA ASP A 344 -11.72 -6.72 11.36
C ASP A 344 -12.82 -7.24 10.43
N VAL A 345 -12.49 -8.17 9.51
CA VAL A 345 -13.48 -8.80 8.63
C VAL A 345 -14.47 -9.63 9.43
N VAL A 346 -14.00 -10.44 10.39
CA VAL A 346 -14.89 -11.22 11.27
C VAL A 346 -15.85 -10.29 12.02
N ALA A 347 -15.35 -9.20 12.60
CA ALA A 347 -16.17 -8.22 13.29
C ALA A 347 -17.20 -7.56 12.35
N ALA A 348 -16.75 -7.07 11.19
CA ALA A 348 -17.61 -6.40 10.21
C ALA A 348 -18.71 -7.31 9.66
N VAL A 349 -18.40 -8.57 9.36
CA VAL A 349 -19.40 -9.55 8.91
C VAL A 349 -20.39 -9.87 10.03
N ASN A 350 -19.91 -10.09 11.25
CA ASN A 350 -20.77 -10.41 12.39
C ASN A 350 -21.72 -9.25 12.77
N GLU A 351 -21.21 -8.02 12.81
CA GLU A 351 -22.02 -6.83 13.05
C GLU A 351 -22.99 -6.57 11.88
N GLY A 352 -22.51 -6.74 10.64
CA GLY A 352 -23.33 -6.63 9.44
C GLY A 352 -24.54 -7.55 9.45
N LEU A 353 -24.33 -8.82 9.83
CA LEU A 353 -25.41 -9.79 10.00
C LEU A 353 -26.37 -9.40 11.13
N SER A 354 -25.81 -9.06 12.29
CA SER A 354 -26.61 -8.71 13.49
C SER A 354 -27.52 -7.50 13.24
N ASN A 355 -27.06 -6.56 12.41
CA ASN A 355 -27.78 -5.33 12.08
C ASN A 355 -28.57 -5.42 10.76
N GLY A 356 -28.61 -6.59 10.10
CA GLY A 356 -29.32 -6.78 8.83
C GLY A 356 -28.74 -6.02 7.63
N LYS A 357 -27.47 -5.62 7.69
CA LYS A 357 -26.73 -4.91 6.62
C LYS A 357 -25.87 -5.84 5.75
N ALA A 358 -25.62 -7.07 6.18
CA ALA A 358 -24.84 -8.02 5.39
C ALA A 358 -25.62 -8.49 4.15
N PRO A 359 -24.94 -8.69 3.00
CA PRO A 359 -25.61 -9.07 1.75
C PRO A 359 -26.04 -10.54 1.71
N PHE A 360 -25.53 -11.38 2.62
CA PHE A 360 -25.79 -12.82 2.67
C PHE A 360 -26.78 -13.18 3.79
N GLN A 361 -27.60 -14.21 3.57
CA GLN A 361 -28.64 -14.67 4.51
C GLN A 361 -28.08 -15.46 5.69
N GLN A 362 -26.92 -16.09 5.52
CA GLN A 362 -26.26 -16.92 6.51
C GLN A 362 -24.81 -16.47 6.64
N MET A 363 -24.22 -16.69 7.81
CA MET A 363 -22.82 -16.35 8.03
C MET A 363 -21.92 -17.18 7.10
N PRO A 364 -21.14 -16.55 6.21
CA PRO A 364 -20.17 -17.27 5.42
C PRO A 364 -19.12 -17.85 6.35
N ARG A 365 -18.52 -18.97 5.95
CA ARG A 365 -17.36 -19.48 6.66
C ARG A 365 -16.19 -18.53 6.44
N ILE A 366 -15.58 -18.03 7.52
CA ILE A 366 -14.44 -17.12 7.44
C ILE A 366 -13.20 -17.85 7.96
N VAL A 367 -12.14 -17.89 7.17
CA VAL A 367 -10.83 -18.41 7.56
C VAL A 367 -9.76 -17.34 7.37
N GLY A 368 -8.79 -17.29 8.29
CA GLY A 368 -7.63 -16.42 8.22
C GLY A 368 -6.39 -17.19 7.77
N GLY A 369 -5.56 -16.54 6.95
CA GLY A 369 -4.31 -17.09 6.45
C GLY A 369 -3.19 -16.06 6.45
N ARG A 370 -1.97 -16.50 6.71
CA ARG A 370 -0.77 -15.66 6.58
C ARG A 370 -0.02 -15.99 5.29
N TYR A 371 0.51 -14.95 4.66
CA TYR A 371 1.33 -15.08 3.45
C TYR A 371 2.44 -14.02 3.43
N GLY A 372 3.42 -14.19 2.54
CA GLY A 372 4.25 -13.08 2.08
C GLY A 372 5.15 -12.39 3.11
N LEU A 373 5.33 -12.95 4.32
CA LEU A 373 6.19 -12.38 5.35
C LEU A 373 7.62 -12.22 4.81
N SER A 374 8.24 -11.05 5.03
CA SER A 374 9.59 -10.77 4.57
C SER A 374 9.82 -11.06 3.07
N SER A 375 8.92 -10.57 2.21
CA SER A 375 8.90 -10.84 0.76
C SER A 375 8.97 -12.32 0.38
N LYS A 376 8.45 -13.22 1.23
CA LYS A 376 8.19 -14.59 0.79
C LYS A 376 7.30 -14.54 -0.45
N GLU A 377 7.61 -15.36 -1.44
CA GLU A 377 6.84 -15.39 -2.68
C GLU A 377 5.36 -15.69 -2.41
N PHE A 378 4.51 -15.08 -3.24
CA PHE A 378 3.07 -15.33 -3.27
C PHE A 378 2.62 -15.43 -4.72
N THR A 379 2.54 -16.68 -5.19
CA THR A 379 2.34 -17.01 -6.60
C THR A 379 0.90 -17.41 -6.89
N PRO A 380 0.50 -17.49 -8.17
CA PRO A 380 -0.83 -18.00 -8.56
C PRO A 380 -1.14 -19.40 -8.01
N ALA A 381 -0.14 -20.28 -7.92
CA ALA A 381 -0.29 -21.60 -7.32
C ALA A 381 -0.71 -21.53 -5.84
N MET A 382 -0.13 -20.60 -5.09
CA MET A 382 -0.46 -20.36 -3.69
C MET A 382 -1.88 -19.79 -3.53
N VAL A 383 -2.27 -18.83 -4.38
CA VAL A 383 -3.64 -18.32 -4.42
C VAL A 383 -4.64 -19.43 -4.71
N LYS A 384 -4.35 -20.28 -5.71
CA LYS A 384 -5.21 -21.42 -6.05
C LYS A 384 -5.37 -22.36 -4.85
N ALA A 385 -4.31 -22.63 -4.09
CA ALA A 385 -4.40 -23.44 -2.89
C ALA A 385 -5.31 -22.84 -1.82
N VAL A 386 -5.34 -21.51 -1.66
CA VAL A 386 -6.31 -20.83 -0.78
C VAL A 386 -7.75 -21.03 -1.28
N PHE A 387 -8.00 -20.90 -2.59
CA PHE A 387 -9.33 -21.15 -3.17
C PHE A 387 -9.77 -22.62 -3.07
N ASP A 388 -8.83 -23.56 -3.19
CA ASP A 388 -9.07 -24.99 -3.04
C ASP A 388 -9.29 -25.38 -1.57
N GLU A 389 -8.59 -24.75 -0.63
CA GLU A 389 -8.83 -24.93 0.80
C GLU A 389 -10.29 -24.62 1.16
N MET A 390 -10.83 -23.51 0.63
CA MET A 390 -12.22 -23.12 0.83
C MET A 390 -13.25 -24.10 0.24
N LYS A 391 -12.86 -25.05 -0.62
CA LYS A 391 -13.76 -26.10 -1.11
C LYS A 391 -13.96 -27.22 -0.09
N LYS A 392 -13.07 -27.35 0.89
CA LYS A 392 -13.12 -28.44 1.87
C LYS A 392 -14.34 -28.28 2.79
N ALA A 393 -14.87 -29.41 3.24
CA ALA A 393 -15.97 -29.43 4.23
C ALA A 393 -15.56 -28.76 5.55
N GLU A 394 -14.28 -28.82 5.90
CA GLU A 394 -13.65 -28.18 7.06
C GLU A 394 -12.34 -27.53 6.59
N PRO A 395 -12.36 -26.30 6.05
CA PRO A 395 -11.15 -25.60 5.67
C PRO A 395 -10.36 -25.25 6.92
N ARG A 396 -9.05 -25.37 6.81
CA ARG A 396 -8.10 -24.98 7.84
C ARG A 396 -8.21 -23.48 8.08
N ASN A 397 -8.45 -23.11 9.33
CA ASN A 397 -8.31 -21.74 9.80
C ASN A 397 -6.90 -21.48 10.32
N HIS A 398 -6.46 -20.22 10.37
CA HIS A 398 -5.13 -19.77 10.81
C HIS A 398 -3.97 -20.41 10.04
N PHE A 399 -4.19 -20.68 8.76
CA PHE A 399 -3.22 -21.35 7.90
C PHE A 399 -2.05 -20.44 7.50
N MET A 400 -1.06 -21.03 6.85
CA MET A 400 0.04 -20.34 6.20
C MET A 400 0.16 -20.83 4.76
N VAL A 401 0.60 -19.98 3.84
CA VAL A 401 0.88 -20.40 2.46
C VAL A 401 2.25 -19.89 2.01
N GLY A 402 2.99 -20.72 1.26
CA GLY A 402 4.35 -20.42 0.80
C GLY A 402 5.48 -20.96 1.68
N ILE A 403 5.17 -21.68 2.76
CA ILE A 403 6.15 -22.44 3.56
C ILE A 403 5.67 -23.88 3.77
N VAL A 404 6.58 -24.76 4.15
CA VAL A 404 6.24 -26.06 4.74
C VAL A 404 6.35 -25.90 6.24
N ASP A 405 5.22 -26.02 6.94
CA ASP A 405 5.17 -26.04 8.40
C ASP A 405 4.96 -27.49 8.87
N ASP A 406 6.06 -28.19 9.11
CA ASP A 406 6.09 -29.56 9.61
C ASP A 406 6.05 -29.64 11.15
N VAL A 407 5.87 -28.50 11.83
CA VAL A 407 5.81 -28.41 13.30
C VAL A 407 4.38 -28.21 13.79
N THR A 408 3.69 -27.18 13.31
CA THR A 408 2.29 -26.93 13.67
C THR A 408 1.31 -27.39 12.60
N HIS A 409 1.83 -27.90 11.48
CA HIS A 409 1.07 -28.48 10.37
C HIS A 409 0.04 -27.52 9.78
N ASN A 410 0.26 -26.21 9.83
CA ASN A 410 -0.71 -25.20 9.41
C ASN A 410 -0.46 -24.65 8.00
N SER A 411 0.56 -25.13 7.29
CA SER A 411 0.80 -24.76 5.89
C SER A 411 -0.21 -25.43 4.94
N LEU A 412 -0.60 -24.73 3.88
CA LEU A 412 -1.35 -25.29 2.76
C LEU A 412 -0.38 -25.88 1.72
N ASP A 413 -0.71 -27.08 1.24
CA ASP A 413 -0.05 -27.67 0.09
C ASP A 413 -0.52 -26.99 -1.21
N TYR A 414 0.38 -26.84 -2.17
CA TYR A 414 0.07 -26.27 -3.48
C TYR A 414 0.91 -26.96 -4.56
N ASP A 415 0.41 -26.97 -5.79
CA ASP A 415 1.14 -27.46 -6.95
C ASP A 415 2.02 -26.34 -7.51
N PRO A 416 3.36 -26.38 -7.34
CA PRO A 416 4.25 -25.32 -7.80
C PRO A 416 4.32 -25.22 -9.33
N SER A 417 3.80 -26.20 -10.08
CA SER A 417 3.78 -26.15 -11.55
C SER A 417 2.59 -25.37 -12.12
N PHE A 418 1.62 -24.99 -11.28
CA PHE A 418 0.45 -24.23 -11.70
C PHE A 418 0.86 -22.80 -12.10
N SER A 419 0.65 -22.46 -13.38
CA SER A 419 0.93 -21.16 -13.95
C SER A 419 -0.30 -20.56 -14.63
N ILE A 420 -0.41 -19.24 -14.57
CA ILE A 420 -1.41 -18.44 -15.29
C ILE A 420 -0.76 -17.53 -16.34
N SER A 421 0.51 -17.79 -16.70
CA SER A 421 1.27 -16.96 -17.65
C SER A 421 0.52 -16.78 -18.96
N ASP A 422 0.51 -15.54 -19.47
CA ASP A 422 -0.06 -15.22 -20.76
C ASP A 422 0.96 -15.54 -21.87
N PRO A 423 0.63 -16.35 -22.88
CA PRO A 423 1.54 -16.67 -24.00
C PRO A 423 1.99 -15.44 -24.81
N THR A 424 1.33 -14.30 -24.67
CA THR A 424 1.70 -13.04 -25.31
C THR A 424 2.68 -12.20 -24.49
N THR A 425 2.98 -12.60 -23.25
CA THR A 425 3.98 -11.97 -22.39
C THR A 425 5.29 -12.73 -22.52
N VAL A 426 6.36 -12.01 -22.88
CA VAL A 426 7.73 -12.54 -22.86
C VAL A 426 8.29 -12.41 -21.45
N GLN A 427 8.87 -13.49 -20.96
CA GLN A 427 9.43 -13.61 -19.62
C GLN A 427 10.92 -13.93 -19.70
N CYS A 428 11.77 -13.03 -19.21
CA CYS A 428 13.21 -13.19 -19.24
C CYS A 428 13.78 -13.23 -17.82
N VAL A 429 14.70 -14.16 -17.57
CA VAL A 429 15.48 -14.22 -16.34
C VAL A 429 16.93 -13.98 -16.70
N PHE A 430 17.65 -13.18 -15.92
CA PHE A 430 19.07 -12.93 -16.14
C PHE A 430 19.85 -13.17 -14.85
N PHE A 431 20.85 -14.03 -14.92
CA PHE A 431 21.78 -14.29 -13.82
C PHE A 431 23.04 -13.44 -14.00
N GLY A 432 23.27 -12.54 -13.06
CA GLY A 432 24.46 -11.69 -13.01
C GLY A 432 25.27 -11.86 -11.73
N LEU A 433 26.48 -11.33 -11.72
CA LEU A 433 27.32 -11.18 -10.54
C LEU A 433 27.20 -9.76 -9.99
N GLY A 434 27.22 -9.60 -8.67
CA GLY A 434 27.21 -8.28 -8.04
C GLY A 434 28.30 -7.37 -8.59
N SER A 435 27.89 -6.22 -9.12
CA SER A 435 28.72 -5.21 -9.79
C SER A 435 29.21 -5.51 -11.21
N ASP A 436 28.62 -6.50 -11.91
CA ASP A 436 28.94 -6.79 -13.32
C ASP A 436 28.20 -5.92 -14.36
N GLY A 437 27.22 -5.13 -13.91
CA GLY A 437 26.39 -4.26 -14.76
C GLY A 437 25.07 -4.87 -15.24
N THR A 438 24.80 -6.16 -14.99
CA THR A 438 23.60 -6.89 -15.46
C THR A 438 22.30 -6.22 -15.03
N VAL A 439 22.17 -5.88 -13.74
CA VAL A 439 20.98 -5.21 -13.20
C VAL A 439 20.78 -3.83 -13.85
N GLY A 440 21.85 -3.06 -14.05
CA GLY A 440 21.78 -1.75 -14.69
C GLY A 440 21.36 -1.84 -16.15
N ALA A 441 21.93 -2.80 -16.89
CA ALA A 441 21.53 -3.09 -18.26
C ALA A 441 20.06 -3.48 -18.34
N ASN A 442 19.58 -4.37 -17.46
CA ASN A 442 18.18 -4.82 -17.45
C ASN A 442 17.19 -3.71 -17.07
N LYS A 443 17.53 -2.82 -16.13
CA LYS A 443 16.73 -1.60 -15.87
C LYS A 443 16.62 -0.73 -17.12
N ASN A 444 17.72 -0.50 -17.83
CA ASN A 444 17.70 0.27 -19.08
C ASN A 444 16.91 -0.44 -20.19
N SER A 445 17.05 -1.75 -20.34
CA SER A 445 16.29 -2.54 -21.32
C SER A 445 14.78 -2.44 -21.07
N ILE A 446 14.35 -2.53 -19.81
CA ILE A 446 12.94 -2.35 -19.42
C ILE A 446 12.44 -0.95 -19.77
N LYS A 447 13.25 0.09 -19.51
CA LYS A 447 12.90 1.48 -19.88
C LYS A 447 12.77 1.63 -21.40
N ILE A 448 13.75 1.16 -22.17
CA ILE A 448 13.72 1.20 -23.64
C ILE A 448 12.48 0.48 -24.17
N ILE A 449 12.18 -0.74 -23.69
CA ILE A 449 11.00 -1.49 -24.14
C ILE A 449 9.71 -0.75 -23.73
N GLY A 450 9.63 -0.25 -22.50
CA GLY A 450 8.45 0.43 -21.98
C GLY A 450 8.18 1.78 -22.66
N GLU A 451 9.21 2.55 -22.99
CA GLU A 451 9.08 3.93 -23.48
C GLU A 451 9.10 4.01 -25.02
N GLU A 452 9.87 3.15 -25.69
CA GLU A 452 10.02 3.17 -27.15
C GLU A 452 9.07 2.21 -27.87
N THR A 453 8.26 1.44 -27.14
CA THR A 453 7.27 0.51 -27.72
C THR A 453 5.89 0.65 -27.08
N GLY A 454 4.87 0.06 -27.75
CA GLY A 454 3.52 -0.04 -27.21
C GLY A 454 3.38 -1.07 -26.07
N ASN A 455 4.42 -1.83 -25.74
CA ASN A 455 4.35 -2.85 -24.70
C ASN A 455 4.29 -2.22 -23.30
N TYR A 456 3.68 -2.96 -22.38
CA TYR A 456 3.91 -2.80 -20.96
C TYR A 456 5.18 -3.55 -20.58
N ALA A 457 5.90 -3.03 -19.60
CA ALA A 457 7.16 -3.59 -19.11
C ALA A 457 7.13 -3.65 -17.58
N GLN A 458 7.65 -4.75 -17.02
CA GLN A 458 7.78 -4.99 -15.59
C GLN A 458 9.16 -5.58 -15.30
N GLY A 459 9.89 -5.00 -14.34
CA GLY A 459 11.20 -5.46 -13.92
C GLY A 459 11.29 -5.62 -12.42
N TYR A 460 11.79 -6.76 -11.95
CA TYR A 460 12.06 -7.02 -10.54
C TYR A 460 13.45 -7.62 -10.37
N PHE A 461 14.18 -7.15 -9.36
CA PHE A 461 15.60 -7.47 -9.20
C PHE A 461 15.85 -8.06 -7.81
N VAL A 462 16.30 -9.31 -7.79
CA VAL A 462 16.68 -10.03 -6.56
C VAL A 462 18.17 -9.79 -6.31
N TYR A 463 18.47 -9.21 -5.16
CA TYR A 463 19.82 -9.01 -4.66
C TYR A 463 20.09 -9.95 -3.49
N ASP A 464 21.35 -10.35 -3.34
CA ASP A 464 21.82 -10.99 -2.11
C ASP A 464 22.09 -9.90 -1.04
N SER A 465 22.04 -10.31 0.22
CA SER A 465 22.51 -9.56 1.38
C SER A 465 23.99 -9.13 1.31
N LYS A 466 24.81 -9.83 0.53
CA LYS A 466 26.22 -9.48 0.32
C LYS A 466 26.35 -8.30 -0.64
N LYS A 467 27.12 -7.28 -0.22
CA LYS A 467 27.33 -6.03 -0.98
C LYS A 467 28.05 -6.21 -2.34
N SER A 468 28.81 -7.28 -2.53
CA SER A 468 29.56 -7.52 -3.79
C SER A 468 29.84 -9.01 -4.00
N GLY A 469 29.95 -9.45 -5.27
CA GLY A 469 30.38 -10.80 -5.64
C GLY A 469 29.34 -11.91 -5.39
N SER A 470 28.10 -11.54 -5.10
CA SER A 470 26.95 -12.44 -4.97
C SER A 470 26.14 -12.50 -6.25
N VAL A 471 25.31 -13.53 -6.39
CA VAL A 471 24.40 -13.67 -7.54
C VAL A 471 23.31 -12.62 -7.45
N THR A 472 23.02 -11.98 -8.59
CA THR A 472 21.82 -11.16 -8.80
C THR A 472 20.94 -11.84 -9.82
N ILE A 473 19.62 -11.76 -9.63
CA ILE A 473 18.66 -12.36 -10.56
C ILE A 473 17.68 -11.28 -10.98
N SER A 474 17.65 -10.97 -12.28
CA SER A 474 16.69 -10.01 -12.84
C SER A 474 15.54 -10.76 -13.48
N HIS A 475 14.31 -10.38 -13.14
CA HIS A 475 13.08 -10.92 -13.73
C HIS A 475 12.40 -9.82 -14.53
N LEU A 476 12.31 -10.01 -15.85
CA LEU A 476 11.73 -9.04 -16.76
C LEU A 476 10.50 -9.66 -17.45
N ARG A 477 9.40 -8.91 -17.47
CA ARG A 477 8.21 -9.23 -18.28
C ARG A 477 7.88 -8.08 -19.20
N PHE A 478 7.52 -8.39 -20.44
CA PHE A 478 6.99 -7.39 -21.36
C PHE A 478 6.00 -8.01 -22.34
N GLY A 479 5.00 -7.23 -22.73
CA GLY A 479 3.95 -7.68 -23.64
C GLY A 479 2.88 -6.62 -23.89
N PRO A 480 1.89 -6.93 -24.74
CA PRO A 480 0.87 -5.96 -25.15
C PRO A 480 -0.17 -5.65 -24.06
N LYS A 481 -0.22 -6.44 -22.98
CA LYS A 481 -1.15 -6.27 -21.85
C LYS A 481 -0.44 -5.75 -20.61
N PRO A 482 -1.15 -5.06 -19.68
CA PRO A 482 -0.61 -4.69 -18.38
C PRO A 482 0.00 -5.89 -17.64
N GLN A 483 1.15 -5.67 -17.02
CA GLN A 483 1.92 -6.72 -16.35
C GLN A 483 1.57 -6.76 -14.86
N ARG A 484 0.57 -7.58 -14.50
CA ARG A 484 0.00 -7.70 -13.14
C ARG A 484 0.54 -8.92 -12.39
N ALA A 485 1.86 -9.05 -12.33
CA ALA A 485 2.52 -10.26 -11.82
C ALA A 485 3.60 -9.95 -10.77
N PRO A 486 3.24 -9.52 -9.55
CA PRO A 486 4.21 -9.20 -8.49
C PRO A 486 4.73 -10.48 -7.81
N TYR A 487 5.27 -11.40 -8.61
CA TYR A 487 5.92 -12.64 -8.22
C TYR A 487 7.05 -12.95 -9.22
N LEU A 488 8.01 -13.79 -8.83
CA LEU A 488 9.16 -14.15 -9.66
C LEU A 488 8.74 -14.98 -10.89
N ILE A 489 9.59 -14.99 -11.91
CA ILE A 489 9.42 -15.83 -13.09
C ILE A 489 9.96 -17.22 -12.77
N ASP A 490 9.13 -18.25 -12.96
CA ASP A 490 9.45 -19.67 -12.81
C ASP A 490 9.65 -20.37 -14.16
N GLN A 491 8.87 -19.97 -15.18
CA GLN A 491 8.95 -20.43 -16.56
C GLN A 491 9.34 -19.25 -17.46
N ALA A 492 10.59 -19.26 -17.94
CA ALA A 492 11.15 -18.18 -18.75
C ALA A 492 11.27 -18.58 -20.22
N ASP A 493 11.00 -17.62 -21.11
CA ASP A 493 11.26 -17.73 -22.55
C ASP A 493 12.73 -17.50 -22.89
N PHE A 494 13.44 -16.76 -22.03
CA PHE A 494 14.86 -16.45 -22.16
C PHE A 494 15.56 -16.50 -20.78
N VAL A 495 16.74 -17.13 -20.74
CA VAL A 495 17.61 -17.22 -19.55
C VAL A 495 19.04 -16.81 -19.89
#